data_AF-A0AAP3M3Q1-F1
#
_entry.id   AF-A0AAP3M3Q1-F1
#
_cell.length_a   1.000
_cell.length_b   1.000
_cell.length_c   1.000
_cell.angle_alpha   90.00
_cell.angle_beta   90.00
_cell.angle_gamma   90.00
#
_symmetry.space_group_name_H-M   'P 1'
#
loop_
_entity.id
_entity.type
_entity.pdbx_description
1 polymer ?
#
loop_
_entity_poly.entity_id
_entity_poly.type
_entity_poly.pdbx_seq_one_letter_code
_entity_poly.pdbx_strand_id
1 'polypeptide(L)'
;MKIKHLILILLICFPIITAFKSDEMTIGQLVQNQNQLYKQKNIEAKIKIVNRRPVKVDSKEIYLLFEYGKKSNNVQLYIGKKWQKVITTSIKANLLTSQAELLKSTNKKQVTRGIKQLLRAIFTLIDQNQRITSQVDLSQNDLEKILKPRSLTLPVAIMFGLIFMGGAYLYQKFIFKR
;
A
#
# COMPACT_ATOMS: atom_id res chain seq x y z
N MET A 1 15.08 -39.54 -50.74
CA MET A 1 14.48 -40.13 -49.51
C MET A 1 15.50 -39.97 -48.38
N LYS A 2 15.30 -39.30 -47.26
CA LYS A 2 14.12 -38.74 -46.60
C LYS A 2 14.57 -37.47 -45.87
N ILE A 3 14.11 -36.32 -46.35
CA ILE A 3 13.81 -35.16 -45.50
C ILE A 3 12.79 -35.66 -44.48
N LYS A 4 13.03 -35.47 -43.17
CA LYS A 4 11.97 -35.18 -42.17
C LYS A 4 12.41 -35.18 -40.70
N HIS A 5 13.62 -35.58 -40.31
CA HIS A 5 13.90 -35.76 -38.86
C HIS A 5 15.01 -34.89 -38.25
N LEU A 6 15.66 -34.00 -39.01
CA LEU A 6 16.70 -33.13 -38.46
C LEU A 6 16.22 -31.69 -38.12
N ILE A 7 14.92 -31.41 -38.23
CA ILE A 7 14.33 -30.10 -37.88
C ILE A 7 13.53 -30.16 -36.56
N LEU A 8 13.43 -31.33 -35.93
CA LEU A 8 12.60 -31.54 -34.73
C LEU A 8 13.39 -31.67 -33.41
N ILE A 9 14.69 -31.38 -33.40
CA ILE A 9 15.52 -31.38 -32.18
C ILE A 9 16.29 -30.05 -32.07
N LEU A 10 15.61 -28.94 -32.34
CA LEU A 10 16.13 -27.59 -32.09
C LEU A 10 15.13 -26.71 -31.30
N LEU A 11 14.12 -27.34 -30.65
CA LEU A 11 12.98 -26.61 -30.09
C LEU A 11 12.58 -27.04 -28.65
N ILE A 12 13.41 -27.82 -27.94
CA ILE A 12 13.04 -28.33 -26.60
C ILE A 12 14.09 -28.02 -25.49
N CYS A 13 15.17 -27.30 -25.78
CA CYS A 13 16.16 -26.93 -24.73
C CYS A 13 16.11 -25.47 -24.25
N PHE A 14 15.07 -24.71 -24.57
CA PHE A 14 14.86 -23.40 -23.98
C PHE A 14 13.38 -23.12 -23.72
N PRO A 15 12.79 -23.59 -22.59
CA PRO A 15 12.10 -22.60 -21.80
C PRO A 15 13.20 -21.67 -21.30
N ILE A 16 13.42 -20.58 -22.03
CA ILE A 16 14.09 -19.41 -21.50
C ILE A 16 13.32 -19.11 -20.22
N ILE A 17 13.92 -19.48 -19.08
CA ILE A 17 13.56 -18.92 -17.79
C ILE A 17 13.96 -17.45 -17.93
N THR A 18 13.12 -16.68 -18.62
CA THR A 18 12.94 -15.29 -18.27
C THR A 18 12.17 -15.33 -16.96
N ALA A 19 12.86 -15.75 -15.90
CA ALA A 19 12.74 -15.05 -14.64
C ALA A 19 13.15 -13.62 -15.00
N PHE A 20 12.16 -12.85 -15.48
CA PHE A 20 12.24 -11.41 -15.54
C PHE A 20 12.57 -11.01 -14.11
N LYS A 21 13.87 -10.84 -13.85
CA LYS A 21 14.38 -9.99 -12.81
C LYS A 21 13.93 -8.60 -13.23
N SER A 22 12.63 -8.32 -13.09
CA SER A 22 12.09 -6.99 -13.28
C SER A 22 12.89 -6.13 -12.34
N ASP A 23 13.67 -5.22 -12.90
CA ASP A 23 14.50 -4.31 -12.15
C ASP A 23 13.56 -3.53 -11.22
N GLU A 24 13.42 -4.01 -9.99
CA GLU A 24 12.28 -3.68 -9.16
C GLU A 24 12.53 -2.29 -8.55
N MET A 25 12.19 -1.26 -9.32
CA MET A 25 12.48 0.16 -9.07
C MET A 25 12.56 0.50 -7.59
N THR A 26 13.69 1.05 -7.17
CA THR A 26 13.90 1.43 -5.76
C THR A 26 12.89 2.50 -5.34
N ILE A 27 12.64 2.63 -4.03
CA ILE A 27 11.73 3.65 -3.50
C ILE A 27 12.15 5.06 -3.94
N GLY A 28 13.46 5.35 -3.94
CA GLY A 28 14.00 6.64 -4.37
C GLY A 28 13.68 6.93 -5.84
N GLN A 29 13.95 5.96 -6.72
CA GLN A 29 13.63 6.06 -8.15
C GLN A 29 12.12 6.21 -8.39
N LEU A 30 11.29 5.47 -7.65
CA LEU A 30 9.83 5.54 -7.74
C LEU A 30 9.30 6.95 -7.43
N VAL A 31 9.81 7.58 -6.37
CA VAL A 31 9.45 8.97 -6.01
C VAL A 31 10.01 9.98 -7.01
N GLN A 32 11.25 9.80 -7.46
CA GLN A 32 11.88 10.69 -8.42
C GLN A 32 11.16 10.69 -9.77
N ASN A 33 10.85 9.51 -10.31
CA ASN A 33 10.17 9.35 -11.58
C ASN A 33 8.77 9.98 -11.54
N GLN A 34 8.01 9.75 -10.46
CA GLN A 34 6.68 10.34 -10.33
C GLN A 34 6.74 11.87 -10.17
N ASN A 35 7.67 12.40 -9.38
CA ASN A 35 7.84 13.85 -9.26
C ASN A 35 8.29 14.50 -10.58
N GLN A 36 9.09 13.81 -11.38
CA GLN A 36 9.45 14.28 -12.73
C GLN A 36 8.23 14.31 -13.65
N LEU A 37 7.38 13.28 -13.61
CA LEU A 37 6.11 13.27 -14.34
C LEU A 37 5.24 14.46 -13.96
N TYR A 38 5.09 14.75 -12.66
CA TYR A 38 4.34 15.92 -12.20
C TYR A 38 4.92 17.23 -12.71
N LYS A 39 6.25 17.38 -12.67
CA LYS A 39 6.91 18.56 -13.24
C LYS A 39 6.64 18.70 -14.75
N GLN A 40 6.75 17.61 -15.52
CA GLN A 40 6.51 17.60 -16.96
C GLN A 40 5.07 17.94 -17.33
N LYS A 41 4.11 17.48 -16.52
CA LYS A 41 2.67 17.73 -16.70
C LYS A 41 2.19 19.03 -16.06
N ASN A 42 3.10 19.85 -15.52
CA ASN A 42 2.79 21.08 -14.77
C ASN A 42 1.81 20.86 -13.61
N ILE A 43 1.90 19.70 -12.95
CA ILE A 43 1.13 19.36 -11.76
C ILE A 43 1.89 19.83 -10.54
N GLU A 44 1.25 20.66 -9.72
CA GLU A 44 1.82 21.17 -8.48
C GLU A 44 1.73 20.14 -7.33
N ALA A 45 2.43 19.02 -7.50
CA ALA A 45 2.58 17.96 -6.51
C ALA A 45 4.07 17.63 -6.34
N LYS A 46 4.51 17.39 -5.10
CA LYS A 46 5.83 16.82 -4.84
C LYS A 46 5.81 15.93 -3.60
N ILE A 47 6.27 14.70 -3.77
CA ILE A 47 6.39 13.72 -2.69
C ILE A 47 7.82 13.69 -2.19
N LYS A 48 7.98 13.66 -0.86
CA LYS A 48 9.27 13.52 -0.19
C LYS A 48 9.22 12.37 0.81
N ILE A 49 10.34 11.68 0.95
CA ILE A 49 10.56 10.75 2.06
C ILE A 49 11.51 11.44 3.03
N VAL A 50 11.12 11.50 4.29
CA VAL A 50 11.87 12.18 5.36
C VAL A 50 12.11 11.20 6.49
N ASN A 51 13.18 11.42 7.26
CA ASN A 51 13.55 10.58 8.41
C ASN A 51 13.39 11.30 9.75
N ARG A 52 12.83 12.51 9.73
CA ARG A 52 12.51 13.32 10.91
C ARG A 52 11.20 14.05 10.67
N ARG A 53 10.44 14.24 11.74
CA ARG A 53 9.20 15.00 11.71
C ARG A 53 9.42 16.40 11.12
N PRO A 54 8.69 16.79 10.07
CA PRO A 54 8.84 18.13 9.49
C PRO A 54 8.25 19.19 10.42
N VAL A 55 8.94 20.33 10.55
CA VAL A 55 8.43 21.51 11.29
C VAL A 55 7.24 22.13 10.55
N LYS A 56 7.31 22.17 9.22
CA LYS A 56 6.26 22.66 8.33
C LYS A 56 6.22 21.82 7.06
N VAL A 57 5.00 21.59 6.57
CA VAL A 57 4.74 20.86 5.32
C VAL A 57 4.25 21.89 4.32
N ASP A 58 4.90 21.97 3.16
CA ASP A 58 4.46 22.89 2.10
C ASP A 58 3.06 22.49 1.59
N SER A 59 2.26 23.48 1.17
CA SER A 59 0.89 23.27 0.72
C SER A 59 0.78 22.26 -0.43
N LYS A 60 1.75 22.25 -1.35
CA LYS A 60 1.77 21.43 -2.57
C LYS A 60 2.48 20.08 -2.37
N GLU A 61 3.01 19.81 -1.18
CA GLU A 61 3.87 18.67 -0.92
C GLU A 61 3.22 17.62 -0.01
N ILE A 62 3.71 16.37 -0.12
CA ILE A 62 3.32 15.25 0.73
C ILE A 62 4.58 14.58 1.26
N TYR A 63 4.71 14.47 2.58
CA TYR A 63 5.88 13.87 3.21
C TYR A 63 5.52 12.52 3.81
N LEU A 64 6.22 11.48 3.37
CA LEU A 64 6.27 10.19 4.04
C LEU A 64 7.43 10.21 5.03
N LEU A 65 7.12 10.36 6.31
CA LEU A 65 8.09 10.16 7.38
C LEU A 65 8.30 8.65 7.56
N PHE A 66 9.55 8.23 7.51
CA PHE A 66 9.96 6.86 7.76
C PHE A 66 11.16 6.82 8.69
N GLU A 67 10.98 6.22 9.87
CA GLU A 67 11.99 6.08 10.91
C GLU A 67 12.15 4.59 11.25
N TYR A 68 13.37 4.07 11.09
CA TYR A 68 13.71 2.73 11.55
C TYR A 68 13.71 2.70 13.08
N GLY A 69 12.89 1.83 13.66
CA GLY A 69 12.84 1.61 15.10
C GLY A 69 13.46 0.27 15.48
N LYS A 70 13.95 0.16 16.72
CA LYS A 70 14.56 -1.09 17.24
C LYS A 70 13.53 -2.24 17.37
N LYS A 71 12.27 -1.93 17.65
CA LYS A 71 11.18 -2.91 17.83
C LYS A 71 10.13 -2.86 16.71
N SER A 72 9.82 -1.66 16.22
CA SER A 72 8.89 -1.44 15.12
C SER A 72 9.26 -0.14 14.40
N ASN A 73 9.11 -0.08 13.09
CA ASN A 73 9.30 1.17 12.36
C ASN A 73 8.14 2.13 12.61
N ASN A 74 8.44 3.42 12.55
CA ASN A 74 7.46 4.49 12.61
C ASN A 74 7.29 5.08 11.21
N VAL A 75 6.06 5.03 10.70
CA VAL A 75 5.70 5.55 9.38
C VAL A 75 4.55 6.50 9.54
N GLN A 76 4.73 7.74 9.08
CA GLN A 76 3.71 8.77 9.18
C GLN A 76 3.57 9.50 7.86
N LEU A 77 2.36 9.96 7.57
CA LEU A 77 2.05 10.70 6.37
C LEU A 77 1.61 12.12 6.71
N TYR A 78 2.28 13.09 6.11
CA TYR A 78 1.99 14.51 6.26
C TYR A 78 1.52 15.06 4.92
N ILE A 79 0.31 15.63 4.90
CA ILE A 79 -0.35 16.09 3.68
C ILE A 79 -0.42 17.61 3.68
N GLY A 80 0.18 18.22 2.66
CA GLY A 80 0.07 19.65 2.39
C GLY A 80 -1.37 20.08 2.13
N LYS A 81 -1.69 21.32 2.49
CA LYS A 81 -3.06 21.88 2.48
C LYS A 81 -3.80 21.66 1.14
N LYS A 82 -3.12 21.77 0.00
CA LYS A 82 -3.71 21.56 -1.33
C LYS A 82 -4.29 20.16 -1.50
N TRP A 83 -3.64 19.16 -0.91
CA TRP A 83 -3.94 17.75 -1.11
C TRP A 83 -4.88 17.16 -0.05
N GLN A 84 -5.22 17.90 1.00
CA GLN A 84 -6.10 17.41 2.07
C GLN A 84 -7.54 17.13 1.62
N LYS A 85 -7.98 17.73 0.51
CA LYS A 85 -9.28 17.42 -0.11
C LYS A 85 -9.29 16.07 -0.84
N VAL A 86 -8.12 15.63 -1.31
CA VAL A 86 -7.94 14.36 -2.04
C VAL A 86 -7.57 13.24 -1.07
N ILE A 87 -6.62 13.53 -0.18
CA ILE A 87 -6.14 12.63 0.85
C ILE A 87 -6.62 13.19 2.19
N THR A 88 -7.86 12.88 2.51
CA THR A 88 -8.49 13.26 3.78
C THR A 88 -7.85 12.53 4.97
N THR A 89 -8.18 12.96 6.18
CA THR A 89 -7.71 12.27 7.40
C THR A 89 -8.13 10.80 7.43
N SER A 90 -9.33 10.45 6.95
CA SER A 90 -9.81 9.07 6.89
C SER A 90 -9.06 8.25 5.83
N ILE A 91 -8.86 8.81 4.63
CA ILE A 91 -8.07 8.16 3.57
C ILE A 91 -6.63 7.93 4.05
N LYS A 92 -6.02 8.94 4.68
CA LYS A 92 -4.69 8.82 5.30
C LYS A 92 -4.63 7.66 6.31
N ALA A 93 -5.63 7.55 7.19
CA ALA A 93 -5.69 6.49 8.18
C ALA A 93 -5.81 5.11 7.51
N ASN A 94 -6.63 4.98 6.47
CA ASN A 94 -6.83 3.73 5.73
C ASN A 94 -5.57 3.32 4.96
N LEU A 95 -4.90 4.27 4.30
CA LEU A 95 -3.61 4.07 3.63
C LEU A 95 -2.56 3.49 4.58
N LEU A 96 -2.43 4.04 5.79
CA LEU A 96 -1.47 3.54 6.80
C LEU A 96 -1.91 2.20 7.40
N THR A 97 -3.20 2.02 7.66
CA THR A 97 -3.74 0.82 8.31
C THR A 97 -3.66 -0.40 7.41
N SER A 98 -4.00 -0.26 6.12
CA SER A 98 -3.96 -1.36 5.15
C SER A 98 -2.56 -1.96 4.94
N GLN A 99 -1.51 -1.19 5.21
CA GLN A 99 -0.12 -1.64 5.11
C GLN A 99 0.57 -1.78 6.47
N ALA A 100 -0.16 -1.68 7.58
CA ALA A 100 0.43 -1.55 8.91
C ALA A 100 1.36 -2.72 9.29
N GLU A 101 0.97 -3.95 8.94
CA GLU A 101 1.77 -5.15 9.20
C GLU A 101 3.12 -5.10 8.48
N LEU A 102 3.10 -4.77 7.17
CA LEU A 102 4.31 -4.64 6.36
C LEU A 102 5.19 -3.48 6.83
N LEU A 103 4.60 -2.33 7.16
CA LEU A 103 5.32 -1.12 7.57
C LEU A 103 5.99 -1.29 8.93
N LYS A 104 5.33 -1.99 9.88
CA LYS A 104 5.85 -2.23 11.24
C LYS A 104 6.84 -3.40 11.33
N SER A 105 6.93 -4.23 10.28
CA SER A 105 7.82 -5.38 10.22
C SER A 105 9.29 -5.02 10.44
N THR A 106 10.05 -5.91 11.09
CA THR A 106 11.51 -5.80 11.18
C THR A 106 12.20 -6.25 9.89
N ASN A 107 11.48 -6.95 8.99
CA ASN A 107 12.02 -7.41 7.73
C ASN A 107 12.06 -6.27 6.69
N LYS A 108 13.27 -5.83 6.34
CA LYS A 108 13.51 -4.76 5.36
C LYS A 108 12.78 -4.96 4.03
N LYS A 109 12.64 -6.19 3.53
CA LYS A 109 11.91 -6.47 2.28
C LYS A 109 10.40 -6.21 2.43
N GLN A 110 9.81 -6.64 3.55
CA GLN A 110 8.39 -6.39 3.84
C GLN A 110 8.12 -4.89 3.99
N VAL A 111 8.99 -4.17 4.70
CA VAL A 111 8.89 -2.72 4.87
C VAL A 111 9.00 -2.00 3.53
N THR A 112 9.97 -2.39 2.69
CA THR A 112 10.15 -1.82 1.36
C THR A 112 8.90 -2.04 0.50
N ARG A 113 8.31 -3.23 0.55
CA ARG A 113 7.06 -3.54 -0.14
C ARG A 113 5.91 -2.66 0.38
N GLY A 114 5.76 -2.53 1.69
CA GLY A 114 4.74 -1.68 2.31
C GLY A 114 4.87 -0.21 1.89
N ILE A 115 6.09 0.34 1.90
CA ILE A 115 6.35 1.72 1.46
C ILE A 115 6.04 1.89 -0.03
N LYS A 116 6.48 0.96 -0.90
CA LYS A 116 6.17 1.01 -2.34
C LYS A 116 4.65 1.00 -2.57
N GLN A 117 3.90 0.13 -1.90
CA GLN A 117 2.44 0.06 -2.03
C GLN A 117 1.75 1.35 -1.54
N LEU A 118 2.19 1.87 -0.39
CA LEU A 118 1.68 3.14 0.15
C LEU A 118 1.92 4.31 -0.82
N LEU A 119 3.12 4.42 -1.39
CA LEU A 119 3.47 5.47 -2.35
C LEU A 119 2.65 5.35 -3.64
N ARG A 120 2.51 4.14 -4.20
CA ARG A 120 1.68 3.91 -5.39
C ARG A 120 0.23 4.32 -5.15
N ALA A 121 -0.35 3.96 -4.01
CA ALA A 121 -1.70 4.40 -3.68
C ALA A 121 -1.82 5.94 -3.58
N ILE A 122 -0.84 6.61 -2.98
CA ILE A 122 -0.79 8.09 -2.93
C ILE A 122 -0.70 8.68 -4.33
N PHE A 123 0.16 8.12 -5.19
CA PHE A 123 0.32 8.58 -6.57
C PHE A 123 -0.99 8.43 -7.34
N THR A 124 -1.62 7.26 -7.28
CA THR A 124 -2.89 7.01 -7.96
C THR A 124 -3.99 7.96 -7.52
N LEU A 125 -4.07 8.33 -6.24
CA LEU A 125 -5.03 9.32 -5.77
C LEU A 125 -4.77 10.73 -6.36
N ILE A 126 -3.50 11.14 -6.44
CA ILE A 126 -3.11 12.40 -7.05
C ILE A 126 -3.41 12.37 -8.55
N ASP A 127 -3.01 11.30 -9.23
CA ASP A 127 -3.10 11.12 -10.67
C ASP A 127 -4.56 11.12 -11.12
N GLN A 128 -5.44 10.40 -10.40
CA GLN A 128 -6.89 10.44 -10.61
C GLN A 128 -7.48 11.84 -10.44
N ASN A 129 -7.10 12.56 -9.38
CA ASN A 129 -7.57 13.92 -9.15
C ASN A 129 -7.10 14.89 -10.25
N GLN A 130 -5.91 14.66 -10.81
CA GLN A 130 -5.33 15.46 -11.90
C GLN A 130 -5.70 14.93 -13.30
N ARG A 131 -6.49 13.85 -13.38
CA ARG A 131 -6.90 13.19 -14.63
C ARG A 131 -5.72 12.76 -15.51
N ILE A 132 -4.68 12.25 -14.88
CA ILE A 132 -3.53 11.63 -15.55
C ILE A 132 -3.40 10.17 -15.13
N THR A 133 -2.51 9.45 -15.80
CA THR A 133 -2.16 8.08 -15.45
C THR A 133 -0.65 7.93 -15.47
N SER A 134 -0.13 7.16 -14.52
CA SER A 134 1.27 6.77 -14.42
C SER A 134 1.42 5.25 -14.51
N GLN A 135 2.60 4.80 -14.94
CA GLN A 135 2.92 3.36 -15.03
C GLN A 135 2.94 2.66 -13.68
N VAL A 136 3.07 3.43 -12.60
CA VAL A 136 3.12 2.89 -11.23
C VAL A 136 1.77 2.94 -10.52
N ASP A 137 0.71 3.35 -11.22
CA ASP A 137 -0.63 3.41 -10.66
C ASP A 137 -1.17 2.03 -10.29
N LEU A 138 -1.95 1.99 -9.21
CA LEU A 138 -2.69 0.81 -8.81
C LEU A 138 -3.94 0.66 -9.68
N SER A 139 -4.36 -0.60 -9.89
CA SER A 139 -5.68 -0.89 -10.40
C SER A 139 -6.74 -0.34 -9.43
N GLN A 140 -7.94 -0.01 -9.93
CA GLN A 140 -9.03 0.48 -9.07
C GLN A 140 -9.36 -0.51 -7.96
N ASN A 141 -9.36 -1.81 -8.28
CA ASN A 141 -9.62 -2.87 -7.31
C ASN A 141 -8.57 -2.91 -6.20
N ASP A 142 -7.29 -2.69 -6.52
CA ASP A 142 -6.22 -2.70 -5.52
C ASP A 142 -6.22 -1.43 -4.67
N LEU A 143 -6.50 -0.28 -5.30
CA LEU A 143 -6.70 0.97 -4.57
C LEU A 143 -7.89 0.87 -3.61
N GLU A 144 -9.02 0.31 -4.03
CA GLU A 144 -10.20 0.15 -3.18
C GLU A 144 -9.94 -0.75 -1.96
N LYS A 145 -9.20 -1.86 -2.13
CA LYS A 145 -8.79 -2.72 -1.01
C LYS A 145 -7.96 -1.96 0.03
N ILE A 146 -7.13 -1.01 -0.41
CA ILE A 146 -6.32 -0.16 0.46
C ILE A 146 -7.18 0.91 1.14
N LEU A 147 -8.11 1.52 0.41
CA LEU A 147 -8.97 2.60 0.92
C LEU A 147 -10.11 2.11 1.81
N LYS A 148 -10.53 0.86 1.66
CA LYS A 148 -11.54 0.19 2.50
C LYS A 148 -10.92 -1.08 3.09
N PRO A 149 -9.99 -0.95 4.06
CA PRO A 149 -9.44 -2.12 4.73
C PRO A 149 -10.60 -2.92 5.32
N ARG A 150 -10.59 -4.24 5.10
CA ARG A 150 -11.68 -5.16 5.45
C ARG A 150 -12.08 -4.92 6.92
N SER A 151 -13.20 -4.24 7.14
CA SER A 151 -13.79 -4.12 8.47
C SER A 151 -14.40 -5.47 8.84
N LEU A 152 -14.45 -5.78 10.14
CA LEU A 152 -15.37 -6.80 10.62
C LEU A 152 -16.76 -6.42 10.09
N THR A 153 -17.34 -7.30 9.28
CA THR A 153 -18.67 -7.03 8.73
C THR A 153 -19.65 -6.99 9.89
N LEU A 154 -20.68 -6.14 9.79
CA LEU A 154 -21.73 -6.00 10.80
C LEU A 154 -22.28 -7.38 11.29
N PRO A 155 -22.49 -8.39 10.42
CA PRO A 155 -22.90 -9.72 10.86
C PRO A 155 -21.91 -10.42 11.79
N VAL A 156 -20.61 -10.27 11.58
CA VAL A 156 -19.58 -10.88 12.44
C VAL A 156 -19.54 -10.17 13.80
N ALA A 157 -19.68 -8.84 13.82
CA ALA A 157 -19.78 -8.08 15.07
C ALA A 157 -21.03 -8.47 15.89
N ILE A 158 -22.19 -8.63 15.22
CA ILE A 158 -23.43 -9.12 15.84
C ILE A 158 -23.24 -10.53 16.40
N MET A 159 -22.59 -11.43 15.64
CA MET A 159 -22.32 -12.79 16.08
C MET A 159 -21.52 -12.82 17.39
N PHE A 160 -20.43 -12.06 17.48
CA PHE A 160 -19.65 -11.95 18.72
C PHE A 160 -20.48 -11.36 19.87
N GLY A 161 -21.29 -10.32 19.60
CA GLY A 161 -22.19 -9.75 20.59
C GLY A 161 -23.16 -10.78 21.19
N LEU A 162 -23.79 -11.60 20.35
CA LEU A 162 -24.71 -12.66 20.78
C LEU A 162 -24.01 -13.75 21.60
N ILE A 163 -22.78 -14.14 21.22
CA ILE A 163 -21.99 -15.13 21.96
C ILE A 163 -21.66 -14.62 23.37
N PHE A 164 -21.18 -13.38 23.49
CA PHE A 164 -20.87 -12.78 24.80
C PHE A 164 -22.12 -12.63 25.67
N MET A 165 -23.24 -12.19 25.08
CA MET A 165 -24.50 -11.98 25.80
C MET A 165 -25.14 -13.30 26.25
N GLY A 166 -25.13 -14.33 25.39
CA GLY A 166 -25.58 -15.68 25.73
C GLY A 166 -24.70 -16.35 26.78
N GLY A 167 -23.37 -16.21 26.66
CA GLY A 167 -22.40 -16.72 27.63
C GLY A 167 -22.57 -16.08 29.01
N ALA A 168 -22.74 -14.74 29.07
CA ALA A 168 -22.99 -14.03 30.32
C ALA A 168 -24.29 -14.45 31.00
N TYR A 169 -25.37 -14.64 30.22
CA TYR A 169 -26.66 -15.12 30.73
C TYR A 169 -26.57 -16.53 31.31
N LEU A 170 -25.93 -17.46 30.59
CA LEU A 170 -25.71 -18.82 31.07
C LEU A 170 -24.81 -18.85 32.32
N TYR A 171 -23.78 -18.02 32.35
CA TYR A 171 -22.89 -17.87 33.51
C TYR A 171 -23.65 -17.38 34.76
N GLN A 172 -24.44 -16.31 34.64
CA GLN A 172 -25.29 -15.83 35.74
C GLN A 172 -26.31 -16.89 36.19
N LYS A 173 -26.92 -17.60 35.24
CA LYS A 173 -27.99 -18.56 35.52
C LYS A 173 -27.51 -19.84 36.20
N PHE A 174 -26.34 -20.36 35.81
CA PHE A 174 -25.87 -21.68 36.24
C PHE A 174 -24.68 -21.65 37.21
N ILE A 175 -23.85 -20.61 37.18
CA ILE A 175 -22.63 -20.56 38.00
C ILE A 175 -22.81 -19.67 39.23
N PHE A 176 -23.51 -18.53 39.12
CA PHE A 176 -23.71 -17.62 40.25
C PHE A 176 -24.84 -18.04 41.21
N LYS A 177 -25.66 -19.03 40.81
CA LYS A 177 -26.79 -19.56 41.59
C LYS A 177 -26.47 -20.85 42.37
N ARG A 178 -25.21 -21.26 42.40
CA ARG A 178 -24.67 -22.24 43.36
C ARG A 178 -24.00 -21.50 44.50
#